data_AF-A0A6B9Z1Z1-F1
#
_entry.id   AF-A0A6B9Z1Z1-F1
#
_cell.length_a   1.000
_cell.length_b   1.000
_cell.length_c   1.000
_cell.angle_alpha   90.00
_cell.angle_beta   90.00
_cell.angle_gamma   90.00
#
_symmetry.space_group_name_H-M   'P 1'
#
loop_
_entity.id
_entity.type
_entity.pdbx_description
1 polymer ?
#
loop_
_entity_poly.entity_id
_entity_poly.type
_entity_poly.pdbx_seq_one_letter_code
_entity_poly.pdbx_strand_id
1 'polypeptide(L)'
;MDPSKQPAFKSTGTITEKELNDLYGPMFPVELVLKFAEHKNFDAARESLKTWNEHEVNQADNMLFHNNRLSPQSHNSWEAYIANMFLKVLIDEYEQHKQEKIRVRMEDPVQQQKAEELLKIRQSGKLPHIDLAGTDFTVDWRLRQMRETEQPWKNISFEDFEMDDYGDSYLCFFNTQTHELYMPPEDLMELPEDIVVLEIPNELKLDPIAVAREYGSDLSELLREYPITEDLSAKVTPLSESGLPTLIENNIKNRGDQQEYELRNPIRGR
;
A
#
# COMPACT_ATOMS: atom_id res chain seq x y z
N MET A 1 -13.07 -21.89 18.77
CA MET A 1 -12.07 -21.57 19.81
C MET A 1 -11.19 -20.49 19.24
N ASP A 2 -11.00 -19.39 19.96
CA ASP A 2 -10.08 -18.32 19.59
C ASP A 2 -8.64 -18.87 19.65
N PRO A 3 -7.96 -19.10 18.50
CA PRO A 3 -6.64 -19.73 18.48
C PRO A 3 -5.59 -18.90 19.22
N SER A 4 -5.79 -17.59 19.26
CA SER A 4 -5.07 -16.58 20.02
C SER A 4 -5.11 -16.75 21.55
N LYS A 5 -6.08 -17.53 22.06
CA LYS A 5 -6.24 -17.86 23.49
C LYS A 5 -5.70 -19.23 23.86
N GLN A 6 -4.98 -19.89 22.94
CA GLN A 6 -4.29 -21.13 23.29
C GLN A 6 -3.26 -20.87 24.39
N PRO A 7 -3.22 -21.68 25.46
CA PRO A 7 -2.25 -21.52 26.55
C PRO A 7 -0.79 -21.49 26.09
N ALA A 8 -0.50 -22.09 24.93
CA ALA A 8 0.81 -22.13 24.31
C ALA A 8 1.35 -20.77 23.82
N PHE A 9 0.48 -19.77 23.63
CA PHE A 9 0.84 -18.44 23.10
C PHE A 9 0.75 -17.33 24.14
N LYS A 10 0.90 -17.68 25.43
CA LYS A 10 0.96 -16.68 26.49
C LYS A 10 2.32 -15.97 26.47
N SER A 11 2.29 -14.65 26.34
CA SER A 11 3.49 -13.82 26.40
C SER A 11 4.20 -13.95 27.75
N THR A 12 5.50 -14.24 27.69
CA THR A 12 6.41 -14.28 28.84
C THR A 12 7.68 -13.47 28.62
N GLY A 13 7.99 -13.15 27.36
CA GLY A 13 9.09 -12.26 26.99
C GLY A 13 8.65 -10.80 26.95
N THR A 14 9.62 -9.90 27.07
CA THR A 14 9.40 -8.45 27.05
C THR A 14 10.38 -7.72 26.13
N ILE A 15 11.02 -8.46 25.21
CA ILE A 15 12.01 -7.89 24.29
C ILE A 15 11.34 -6.85 23.38
N THR A 16 12.05 -5.77 23.09
CA THR A 16 11.58 -4.66 22.24
C THR A 16 12.12 -4.78 20.82
N GLU A 17 11.50 -4.08 19.87
CA GLU A 17 11.97 -4.03 18.47
C GLU A 17 13.41 -3.53 18.38
N LYS A 18 13.75 -2.48 19.14
CA LYS A 18 15.10 -1.92 19.17
C LYS A 18 16.12 -2.98 19.62
N GLU A 19 15.83 -3.72 20.68
CA GLU A 19 16.72 -4.77 21.17
C GLU A 19 16.86 -5.91 20.16
N LEU A 20 15.79 -6.25 19.43
CA LEU A 20 15.87 -7.22 18.33
C LEU A 20 16.74 -6.70 17.19
N ASN A 21 16.58 -5.44 16.78
CA ASN A 21 17.41 -4.84 15.73
C ASN A 21 18.88 -4.74 16.15
N ASP A 22 19.17 -4.47 17.42
CA ASP A 22 20.54 -4.46 17.96
C ASP A 22 21.17 -5.88 17.94
N LEU A 23 20.36 -6.94 18.11
CA LEU A 23 20.81 -8.34 18.14
C LEU A 23 20.94 -8.99 16.76
N TYR A 24 20.01 -8.69 15.85
CA TYR A 24 19.85 -9.40 14.58
C TYR A 24 20.06 -8.51 13.35
N GLY A 25 20.20 -7.20 13.55
CA GLY A 25 20.20 -6.21 12.47
C GLY A 25 18.79 -5.80 12.06
N PRO A 26 18.65 -4.88 11.09
CA PRO A 26 17.36 -4.51 10.53
C PRO A 26 16.69 -5.72 9.88
N MET A 27 15.40 -5.88 10.14
CA MET A 27 14.61 -7.04 9.71
C MET A 27 13.40 -6.62 8.90
N PHE A 28 12.94 -7.51 8.02
CA PHE A 28 11.66 -7.34 7.35
C PHE A 28 10.49 -7.57 8.32
N PRO A 29 9.29 -7.04 8.04
CA PRO A 29 8.13 -7.15 8.93
C PRO A 29 7.83 -8.59 9.38
N VAL A 30 7.85 -9.56 8.45
CA VAL A 30 7.63 -10.98 8.76
C VAL A 30 8.67 -11.56 9.72
N GLU A 31 9.93 -11.17 9.55
CA GLU A 31 11.02 -11.62 10.41
C GLU A 31 10.88 -11.04 11.82
N LEU A 32 10.48 -9.76 11.92
CA LEU A 32 10.25 -9.10 13.19
C LEU A 32 9.16 -9.80 14.01
N VAL A 33 8.02 -10.13 13.40
CA VAL A 33 6.93 -10.88 14.06
C VAL A 33 7.42 -12.25 14.53
N LEU A 34 8.15 -12.98 13.69
CA LEU A 34 8.72 -14.28 14.05
C LEU A 34 9.70 -14.16 15.22
N LYS A 35 10.56 -13.14 15.23
CA LYS A 35 11.54 -12.94 16.32
C LYS A 35 10.89 -12.56 17.63
N PHE A 36 9.87 -11.71 17.62
CA PHE A 36 9.08 -11.48 18.84
C PHE A 36 8.50 -12.79 19.39
N ALA A 37 7.95 -13.64 18.53
CA ALA A 37 7.36 -14.92 18.93
C ALA A 37 8.41 -15.94 19.41
N GLU A 38 9.59 -16.03 18.77
CA GLU A 38 10.72 -16.86 19.23
C GLU A 38 11.18 -16.47 20.65
N HIS A 39 11.17 -15.17 20.95
CA HIS A 39 11.45 -14.63 22.28
C HIS A 39 10.24 -14.66 23.24
N LYS A 40 9.16 -15.35 22.87
CA LYS A 40 7.92 -15.51 23.65
C LYS A 40 7.25 -14.19 24.00
N ASN A 41 7.45 -13.15 23.19
CA ASN A 41 6.71 -11.89 23.26
C ASN A 41 5.61 -11.87 22.19
N PHE A 42 4.60 -12.73 22.38
CA PHE A 42 3.51 -12.92 21.42
C PHE A 42 2.60 -11.68 21.30
N ASP A 43 2.55 -10.84 22.34
CA ASP A 43 1.77 -9.60 22.34
C ASP A 43 2.41 -8.59 21.38
N ALA A 44 3.72 -8.38 21.47
CA ALA A 44 4.45 -7.51 20.53
C ALA A 44 4.39 -8.05 19.09
N ALA A 45 4.51 -9.37 18.90
CA ALA A 45 4.33 -10.00 17.60
C ALA A 45 2.95 -9.69 16.99
N ARG A 46 1.88 -9.76 17.80
CA ARG A 46 0.51 -9.43 17.35
C ARG A 46 0.36 -7.95 17.03
N GLU A 47 0.86 -7.06 17.88
CA GLU A 47 0.81 -5.62 17.61
C GLU A 47 1.58 -5.24 16.33
N SER A 48 2.72 -5.89 16.08
CA SER A 48 3.49 -5.69 14.85
C SER A 48 2.71 -6.14 13.61
N LEU A 49 2.00 -7.27 13.65
CA LEU A 49 1.18 -7.70 12.51
C LEU A 49 0.00 -6.74 12.21
N LYS A 50 -0.52 -6.01 13.20
CA LYS A 50 -1.61 -5.04 12.94
C LYS A 50 -1.19 -3.87 12.06
N THR A 51 0.11 -3.62 11.92
CA THR A 51 0.61 -2.57 11.02
C THR A 51 0.75 -3.05 9.59
N TRP A 52 0.53 -4.36 9.33
CA TRP A 52 0.72 -4.93 8.01
C TRP A 52 -0.44 -4.59 7.07
N ASN A 53 -0.09 -4.43 5.80
CA ASN A 53 -1.04 -4.39 4.70
C ASN A 53 -1.40 -5.81 4.21
N GLU A 54 -2.36 -5.91 3.29
CA GLU A 54 -2.83 -7.18 2.76
C GLU A 54 -1.73 -7.96 2.03
N HIS A 55 -0.86 -7.25 1.31
CA HIS A 55 0.25 -7.85 0.58
C HIS A 55 1.25 -8.53 1.53
N GLU A 56 1.63 -7.89 2.63
CA GLU A 56 2.55 -8.44 3.63
C GLU A 56 1.97 -9.71 4.28
N VAL A 57 0.66 -9.71 4.59
CA VAL A 57 -0.04 -10.89 5.10
C VAL A 57 -0.01 -12.03 4.08
N ASN A 58 -0.32 -11.74 2.81
CA ASN A 58 -0.31 -12.72 1.72
C ASN A 58 1.10 -13.29 1.46
N GLN A 59 2.14 -12.46 1.49
CA GLN A 59 3.53 -12.92 1.38
C GLN A 59 3.90 -13.86 2.53
N ALA A 60 3.53 -13.52 3.76
CA ALA A 60 3.82 -14.34 4.93
C ALA A 60 3.08 -15.68 4.87
N ASP A 61 1.81 -15.71 4.44
CA ASP A 61 1.06 -16.95 4.28
C ASP A 61 1.70 -17.84 3.20
N ASN A 62 2.03 -17.25 2.04
CA ASN A 62 2.75 -17.93 0.97
C ASN A 62 4.10 -18.50 1.44
N MET A 63 4.85 -17.73 2.23
CA MET A 63 6.13 -18.18 2.82
C MET A 63 5.92 -19.39 3.74
N LEU A 64 4.86 -19.42 4.54
CA LEU A 64 4.54 -20.55 5.42
C LEU A 64 4.20 -21.82 4.63
N PHE A 65 3.38 -21.68 3.59
CA PHE A 65 2.93 -22.80 2.75
C PHE A 65 4.05 -23.38 1.88
N HIS A 66 4.75 -22.54 1.12
CA HIS A 66 5.73 -23.02 0.12
C HIS A 66 6.99 -23.61 0.73
N ASN A 67 7.37 -23.16 1.94
CA ASN A 67 8.56 -23.65 2.62
C ASN A 67 8.29 -24.80 3.59
N ASN A 68 7.06 -25.34 3.62
CA ASN A 68 6.63 -26.36 4.59
C ASN A 68 7.00 -26.00 6.04
N ARG A 69 6.86 -24.72 6.40
CA ARG A 69 7.26 -24.14 7.70
C ARG A 69 6.24 -24.38 8.81
N LEU A 70 5.23 -25.21 8.54
CA LEU A 70 4.30 -25.71 9.56
C LEU A 70 4.64 -27.14 9.99
N SER A 71 5.74 -27.69 9.47
CA SER A 71 6.26 -28.99 9.88
C SER A 71 7.33 -28.82 10.97
N PRO A 72 7.23 -29.52 12.12
CA PRO A 72 8.26 -29.49 13.16
C PRO A 72 9.64 -29.89 12.64
N GLN A 73 9.71 -30.79 11.66
CA GLN A 73 10.98 -31.26 11.09
C GLN A 73 11.70 -30.21 10.24
N SER A 74 11.02 -29.13 9.85
CA SER A 74 11.59 -28.05 9.05
C SER A 74 12.32 -26.98 9.86
N HIS A 75 12.45 -27.15 11.19
CA HIS A 75 12.99 -26.12 12.09
C HIS A 75 14.17 -26.62 12.92
N ASN A 76 15.13 -25.73 13.14
CA ASN A 76 16.32 -25.99 13.95
C ASN A 76 16.06 -25.85 15.46
N SER A 77 14.91 -25.29 15.87
CA SER A 77 14.50 -25.17 17.27
C SER A 77 12.99 -25.28 17.41
N TRP A 78 12.55 -25.66 18.62
CA TRP A 78 11.13 -25.70 18.97
C TRP A 78 10.52 -24.30 18.99
N GLU A 79 11.26 -23.30 19.46
CA GLU A 79 10.85 -21.90 19.49
C GLU A 79 10.55 -21.36 18.08
N ALA A 80 11.40 -21.67 17.10
CA ALA A 80 11.18 -21.25 15.71
C ALA A 80 9.93 -21.92 15.12
N TYR A 81 9.70 -23.21 15.43
CA TYR A 81 8.47 -23.89 15.03
C TYR A 81 7.22 -23.26 15.65
N ILE A 82 7.25 -22.99 16.96
CA ILE A 82 6.14 -22.32 17.66
C ILE A 82 5.89 -20.92 17.11
N ALA A 83 6.93 -20.16 16.76
CA ALA A 83 6.81 -18.85 16.14
C ALA A 83 6.08 -18.91 14.78
N ASN A 84 6.42 -19.88 13.91
CA ASN A 84 5.73 -20.06 12.63
C ASN A 84 4.27 -20.51 12.82
N MET A 85 4.00 -21.40 13.79
CA MET A 85 2.63 -21.78 14.14
C MET A 85 1.82 -20.59 14.67
N PHE A 86 2.43 -19.70 15.47
CA PHE A 86 1.79 -18.50 15.95
C PHE A 86 1.52 -17.50 14.82
N LEU A 87 2.47 -17.30 13.91
CA LEU A 87 2.25 -16.47 12.72
C LEU A 87 1.07 -16.99 11.88
N LYS A 88 0.95 -18.31 11.69
CA LYS A 88 -0.21 -18.89 10.98
C LYS A 88 -1.54 -18.56 11.68
N VAL A 89 -1.56 -18.66 13.01
CA VAL A 89 -2.72 -18.28 13.82
C VAL A 89 -3.11 -16.81 13.61
N LEU A 90 -2.13 -15.91 13.60
CA LEU A 90 -2.40 -14.48 13.38
C LEU A 90 -2.94 -14.19 11.97
N ILE A 91 -2.40 -14.87 10.95
CA ILE A 91 -2.89 -14.75 9.56
C ILE A 91 -4.34 -15.26 9.46
N ASP A 92 -4.64 -16.41 10.08
CA ASP A 92 -6.00 -16.95 10.08
C ASP A 92 -6.99 -16.03 10.82
N GLU A 93 -6.54 -15.36 11.89
CA GLU A 93 -7.32 -14.32 12.58
C GLU A 93 -7.57 -13.10 11.70
N TYR A 94 -6.54 -12.61 11.01
CA TYR A 94 -6.66 -11.51 10.06
C TYR A 94 -7.71 -11.82 8.99
N GLU A 95 -7.62 -13.01 8.37
CA GLU A 95 -8.57 -13.45 7.35
C GLU A 95 -9.99 -13.59 7.91
N GLN A 96 -10.15 -14.18 9.10
CA GLN A 96 -11.46 -14.26 9.75
C GLN A 96 -12.06 -12.87 10.01
N HIS A 97 -11.25 -11.92 10.48
CA HIS A 97 -11.70 -10.55 10.69
C HIS A 97 -12.08 -9.85 9.38
N LYS A 98 -11.33 -10.09 8.29
CA LYS A 98 -11.65 -9.59 6.95
C LYS A 98 -12.99 -10.16 6.47
N GLN A 99 -13.18 -11.47 6.56
CA GLN A 99 -14.42 -12.15 6.16
C GLN A 99 -15.62 -11.72 7.01
N GLU A 100 -15.42 -11.51 8.32
CA GLU A 100 -16.47 -11.01 9.20
C GLU A 100 -16.90 -9.60 8.80
N LYS A 101 -15.97 -8.69 8.51
CA LYS A 101 -16.28 -7.34 8.03
C LYS A 101 -17.07 -7.39 6.71
N ILE A 102 -16.66 -8.24 5.77
CA ILE A 102 -17.37 -8.46 4.51
C ILE A 102 -18.79 -8.96 4.80
N ARG A 103 -18.94 -9.97 5.66
CA ARG A 103 -20.26 -10.53 6.01
C ARG A 103 -21.18 -9.49 6.63
N VAL A 104 -20.72 -8.77 7.65
CA VAL A 104 -21.50 -7.73 8.33
C VAL A 104 -21.97 -6.66 7.34
N ARG A 105 -21.08 -6.20 6.44
CA ARG A 105 -21.42 -5.25 5.38
C ARG A 105 -22.45 -5.82 4.41
N MET A 106 -22.29 -7.09 4.02
CA MET A 106 -23.20 -7.77 3.11
C MET A 106 -24.56 -8.06 3.73
N GLU A 107 -24.68 -8.17 5.06
CA GLU A 107 -25.94 -8.43 5.76
C GLU A 107 -26.69 -7.14 6.13
N ASP A 108 -26.04 -5.97 6.05
CA ASP A 108 -26.67 -4.67 6.31
C ASP A 108 -27.61 -4.26 5.15
N PRO A 109 -28.93 -4.20 5.38
CA PRO A 109 -29.89 -3.86 4.33
C PRO A 109 -29.67 -2.48 3.70
N VAL A 110 -29.17 -1.51 4.48
CA VAL A 110 -28.91 -0.15 3.98
C VAL A 110 -27.73 -0.17 2.99
N GLN A 111 -26.68 -0.92 3.31
CA GLN A 111 -25.52 -1.07 2.44
C GLN A 111 -25.87 -1.88 1.19
N GLN A 112 -26.69 -2.93 1.32
CA GLN A 112 -27.19 -3.69 0.17
C GLN A 112 -27.96 -2.81 -0.81
N GLN A 113 -28.94 -2.04 -0.29
CA GLN A 113 -29.72 -1.14 -1.13
C GLN A 113 -28.83 -0.11 -1.84
N LYS A 114 -27.90 0.52 -1.10
CA LYS A 114 -26.95 1.47 -1.69
C LYS A 114 -26.09 0.82 -2.78
N ALA A 115 -25.55 -0.37 -2.52
CA ALA A 115 -24.73 -1.09 -3.49
C ALA A 115 -25.51 -1.45 -4.76
N GLU A 116 -26.77 -1.87 -4.64
CA GLU A 116 -27.63 -2.14 -5.80
C GLU A 116 -27.94 -0.89 -6.63
N GLU A 117 -28.19 0.26 -5.97
CA GLU A 117 -28.41 1.54 -6.64
C GLU A 117 -27.17 1.98 -7.42
N LEU A 118 -25.99 1.89 -6.80
CA LEU A 118 -24.71 2.18 -7.45
C LEU A 118 -24.45 1.25 -8.63
N LEU A 119 -24.69 -0.05 -8.45
CA LEU A 119 -24.53 -1.03 -9.51
C LEU A 119 -25.40 -0.69 -10.71
N LYS A 120 -26.68 -0.33 -10.51
CA LYS A 120 -27.59 0.10 -11.59
C LYS A 120 -27.07 1.35 -12.30
N ILE A 121 -26.61 2.34 -11.55
CA ILE A 121 -26.02 3.57 -12.11
C ILE A 121 -24.81 3.24 -12.98
N ARG A 122 -23.87 2.43 -12.49
CA ARG A 122 -22.68 2.05 -13.27
C ARG A 122 -23.02 1.17 -14.48
N GLN A 123 -24.00 0.28 -14.35
CA GLN A 123 -24.49 -0.55 -15.46
C GLN A 123 -25.18 0.27 -16.56
N SER A 124 -25.79 1.42 -16.22
CA SER A 124 -26.33 2.37 -17.19
C SER A 124 -25.28 3.12 -18.01
N GLY A 125 -23.99 2.94 -17.68
CA GLY A 125 -22.86 3.56 -18.39
C GLY A 125 -22.29 4.80 -17.72
N LYS A 126 -22.77 5.17 -16.52
CA LYS A 126 -22.15 6.26 -15.74
C LYS A 126 -20.80 5.80 -15.20
N LEU A 127 -19.75 6.57 -15.48
CA LEU A 127 -18.38 6.29 -15.06
C LEU A 127 -18.12 6.71 -13.60
N PRO A 128 -17.10 6.12 -12.94
CA PRO A 128 -16.63 6.60 -11.64
C PRO A 128 -16.10 8.01 -11.69
N HIS A 129 -16.18 8.67 -10.53
CA HIS A 129 -15.56 9.94 -10.26
C HIS A 129 -14.60 9.77 -9.07
N ILE A 130 -13.50 10.51 -9.05
CA ILE A 130 -12.52 10.52 -7.97
C ILE A 130 -12.01 11.95 -7.75
N ASP A 131 -11.91 12.34 -6.48
CA ASP A 131 -11.26 13.58 -6.08
C ASP A 131 -9.72 13.41 -6.04
N LEU A 132 -9.02 14.19 -6.86
CA LEU A 132 -7.56 14.31 -6.84
C LEU A 132 -7.20 15.69 -6.28
N ALA A 133 -6.95 15.75 -4.97
CA ALA A 133 -6.57 16.96 -4.25
C ALA A 133 -7.54 18.15 -4.44
N GLY A 134 -8.85 17.88 -4.42
CA GLY A 134 -9.90 18.89 -4.58
C GLY A 134 -10.41 19.08 -6.01
N THR A 135 -9.86 18.36 -6.98
CA THR A 135 -10.31 18.39 -8.38
C THR A 135 -10.97 17.07 -8.75
N ASP A 136 -12.18 17.13 -9.32
CA ASP A 136 -12.94 15.95 -9.71
C ASP A 136 -12.50 15.40 -11.08
N PHE A 137 -12.21 14.11 -11.11
CA PHE A 137 -11.84 13.37 -12.31
C PHE A 137 -12.81 12.22 -12.58
N THR A 138 -13.28 12.13 -13.81
CA THR A 138 -13.97 10.96 -14.33
C THR A 138 -12.96 9.87 -14.67
N VAL A 139 -13.11 8.69 -14.09
CA VAL A 139 -12.29 7.51 -14.37
C VAL A 139 -12.84 6.77 -15.59
N ASP A 140 -12.04 6.63 -16.65
CA ASP A 140 -12.38 5.83 -17.83
C ASP A 140 -11.39 4.68 -17.97
N TRP A 141 -11.67 3.58 -17.28
CA TRP A 141 -10.83 2.39 -17.31
C TRP A 141 -10.69 1.80 -18.71
N ARG A 142 -11.74 1.86 -19.53
CA ARG A 142 -11.72 1.32 -20.90
C ARG A 142 -10.72 2.08 -21.79
N LEU A 143 -10.58 3.39 -21.57
CA LEU A 143 -9.57 4.20 -22.28
C LEU A 143 -8.25 4.30 -21.54
N ARG A 144 -8.14 3.73 -20.33
CA ARG A 144 -6.98 3.86 -19.44
C ARG A 144 -6.62 5.32 -19.18
N GLN A 145 -7.64 6.13 -18.86
CA GLN A 145 -7.46 7.55 -18.56
C GLN A 145 -8.29 8.01 -17.36
N MET A 146 -7.77 8.99 -16.64
CA MET A 146 -8.54 9.88 -15.78
C MET A 146 -8.71 11.22 -16.49
N ARG A 147 -9.95 11.72 -16.55
CA ARG A 147 -10.29 12.96 -17.27
C ARG A 147 -10.88 13.95 -16.30
N GLU A 148 -10.37 15.18 -16.26
CA GLU A 148 -10.96 16.23 -15.43
C GLU A 148 -12.43 16.40 -15.83
N THR A 149 -13.36 16.32 -14.86
CA THR A 149 -14.79 16.28 -15.17
C THR A 149 -15.28 17.54 -15.86
N GLU A 150 -14.79 18.71 -15.43
CA GLU A 150 -15.13 20.01 -16.01
C GLU A 150 -14.37 20.30 -17.32
N GLN A 151 -13.20 19.68 -17.52
CA GLN A 151 -12.34 19.89 -18.69
C GLN A 151 -11.84 18.55 -19.28
N PRO A 152 -12.69 17.74 -19.93
CA PRO A 152 -12.33 16.37 -20.30
C PRO A 152 -11.15 16.20 -21.26
N TRP A 153 -10.71 17.27 -21.93
CA TRP A 153 -9.48 17.27 -22.73
C TRP A 153 -8.22 17.24 -21.86
N LYS A 154 -8.27 17.71 -20.62
CA LYS A 154 -7.25 17.49 -19.60
C LYS A 154 -7.42 16.08 -19.05
N ASN A 155 -6.49 15.22 -19.42
CA ASN A 155 -6.54 13.82 -19.05
C ASN A 155 -5.13 13.32 -18.71
N ILE A 156 -5.10 12.29 -17.86
CA ILE A 156 -3.89 11.64 -17.38
C ILE A 156 -4.03 10.16 -17.70
N SER A 157 -3.02 9.57 -18.33
CA SER A 157 -3.02 8.14 -18.65
C SER A 157 -2.75 7.33 -17.39
N PHE A 158 -3.39 6.18 -17.24
CA PHE A 158 -3.01 5.23 -16.17
C PHE A 158 -1.59 4.69 -16.35
N GLU A 159 -1.08 4.70 -17.58
CA GLU A 159 0.29 4.28 -17.90
C GLU A 159 1.37 5.28 -17.41
N ASP A 160 0.97 6.51 -17.08
CA ASP A 160 1.89 7.54 -16.59
C ASP A 160 2.06 7.50 -15.06
N PHE A 161 1.30 6.66 -14.35
CA PHE A 161 1.47 6.45 -12.92
C PHE A 161 2.52 5.39 -12.64
N GLU A 162 3.21 5.58 -11.52
CA GLU A 162 3.96 4.49 -10.91
C GLU A 162 3.00 3.66 -10.06
N MET A 163 3.15 2.34 -10.05
CA MET A 163 2.43 1.50 -9.09
C MET A 163 3.28 1.37 -7.84
N ASP A 164 2.66 1.40 -6.66
CA ASP A 164 3.36 1.06 -5.44
C ASP A 164 3.88 -0.39 -5.47
N ASP A 165 4.83 -0.70 -4.59
CA ASP A 165 5.46 -2.02 -4.53
C ASP A 165 4.46 -3.17 -4.28
N TYR A 166 3.25 -2.84 -3.81
CA TYR A 166 2.22 -3.78 -3.43
C TYR A 166 1.15 -4.01 -4.51
N GLY A 167 1.03 -3.12 -5.50
CA GLY A 167 -0.04 -3.15 -6.51
C GLY A 167 -1.39 -2.62 -6.01
N ASP A 168 -1.40 -1.94 -4.88
CA ASP A 168 -2.62 -1.49 -4.19
C ASP A 168 -3.06 -0.09 -4.62
N SER A 169 -2.08 0.72 -5.02
CA SER A 169 -2.24 2.13 -5.32
C SER A 169 -1.31 2.59 -6.45
N TYR A 170 -1.80 3.51 -7.26
CA TYR A 170 -1.01 4.32 -8.18
C TYR A 170 -0.43 5.52 -7.42
N LEU A 171 0.84 5.82 -7.67
CA LEU A 171 1.61 6.91 -7.08
C LEU A 171 1.99 7.91 -8.15
N CYS A 172 1.85 9.20 -7.84
CA CYS A 172 2.44 10.26 -8.66
C CYS A 172 2.66 11.53 -7.87
N PHE A 173 3.48 12.41 -8.46
CA PHE A 173 3.50 13.82 -8.10
C PHE A 173 2.47 14.56 -8.97
N PHE A 174 1.63 15.35 -8.33
CA PHE A 174 0.53 16.05 -8.97
C PHE A 174 0.60 17.54 -8.68
N ASN A 175 0.45 18.35 -9.72
CA ASN A 175 0.35 19.79 -9.61
C ASN A 175 -1.10 20.22 -9.38
N THR A 176 -1.41 20.75 -8.20
CA THR A 176 -2.76 21.14 -7.80
C THR A 176 -3.28 22.40 -8.51
N GLN A 177 -2.39 23.17 -9.14
CA GLN A 177 -2.72 24.38 -9.89
C GLN A 177 -3.01 24.08 -11.37
N THR A 178 -2.19 23.24 -12.02
CA THR A 178 -2.33 22.91 -13.45
C THR A 178 -3.19 21.67 -13.71
N HIS A 179 -3.31 20.81 -12.69
CA HIS A 179 -3.94 19.48 -12.73
C HIS A 179 -3.21 18.49 -13.62
N GLU A 180 -1.87 18.56 -13.64
CA GLU A 180 -1.00 17.73 -14.45
C GLU A 180 -0.03 16.93 -13.59
N LEU A 181 0.51 15.85 -14.15
CA LEU A 181 1.59 15.11 -13.52
C LEU A 181 2.86 15.95 -13.51
N TYR A 182 3.55 15.92 -12.38
CA TYR A 182 4.85 16.54 -12.22
C TYR A 182 5.94 15.48 -12.25
N MET A 183 6.94 15.67 -13.13
CA MET A 183 8.14 14.83 -13.13
C MET A 183 9.28 15.65 -12.50
N PRO A 184 9.72 15.32 -11.27
CA PRO A 184 10.81 16.03 -10.64
C PRO A 184 12.09 15.85 -11.45
N PRO A 185 12.81 16.93 -11.82
CA PRO A 185 14.08 16.81 -12.51
C PRO A 185 15.16 16.24 -11.58
N GLU A 186 16.15 15.53 -12.15
CA GLU A 186 17.23 14.93 -11.37
C GLU A 186 18.07 15.96 -10.61
N ASP A 187 18.17 17.19 -11.12
CA ASP A 187 18.92 18.31 -10.52
C ASP A 187 18.05 19.24 -9.67
N LEU A 188 16.88 18.77 -9.20
CA LEU A 188 15.99 19.56 -8.34
C LEU A 188 16.73 20.06 -7.09
N MET A 189 16.64 21.36 -6.83
CA MET A 189 17.36 22.06 -5.74
C MET A 189 16.45 22.58 -4.63
N GLU A 190 15.14 22.65 -4.87
CA GLU A 190 14.13 23.11 -3.92
C GLU A 190 12.82 22.37 -4.16
N LEU A 191 11.98 22.26 -3.12
CA LEU A 191 10.68 21.63 -3.29
C LEU A 191 9.77 22.60 -4.05
N PRO A 192 9.17 22.19 -5.17
CA PRO A 192 8.23 23.02 -5.90
C PRO A 192 6.98 23.28 -5.05
N GLU A 193 6.47 24.50 -5.15
CA GLU A 193 5.17 24.87 -4.61
C GLU A 193 4.05 24.18 -5.44
N ASP A 194 2.87 24.01 -4.83
CA ASP A 194 1.68 23.43 -5.48
C ASP A 194 1.80 21.97 -5.97
N ILE A 195 2.86 21.26 -5.60
CA ILE A 195 3.01 19.83 -5.88
C ILE A 195 2.69 19.01 -4.62
N VAL A 196 1.95 17.93 -4.82
CA VAL A 196 1.64 16.93 -3.78
C VAL A 196 1.94 15.52 -4.29
N VAL A 197 2.15 14.58 -3.38
CA VAL A 197 2.12 13.15 -3.71
C VAL A 197 0.69 12.66 -3.61
N LEU A 198 0.19 12.04 -4.66
CA LEU A 198 -1.09 11.34 -4.65
C LEU A 198 -0.86 9.84 -4.56
N GLU A 199 -1.62 9.21 -3.68
CA GLU A 199 -1.82 7.77 -3.63
C GLU A 199 -3.27 7.49 -4.05
N ILE A 200 -3.43 7.00 -5.28
CA ILE A 200 -4.71 6.78 -5.95
C ILE A 200 -5.02 5.28 -5.88
N PRO A 201 -6.23 4.86 -5.45
CA PRO A 201 -6.59 3.44 -5.41
C PRO A 201 -6.39 2.75 -6.77
N ASN A 202 -6.03 1.47 -6.76
CA ASN A 202 -5.94 0.68 -8.00
C ASN A 202 -7.29 0.50 -8.72
N GLU A 203 -7.24 -0.08 -9.92
CA GLU A 203 -8.39 -0.23 -10.81
C GLU A 203 -9.55 -1.04 -10.21
N LEU A 204 -9.26 -2.00 -9.34
CA LEU A 204 -10.26 -2.84 -8.69
C LEU A 204 -11.11 -1.99 -7.75
N LYS A 205 -10.50 -0.99 -7.11
CA LYS A 205 -11.20 -0.04 -6.22
C LYS A 205 -11.85 1.11 -7.02
N LEU A 206 -11.25 1.54 -8.14
CA LEU A 206 -11.77 2.64 -8.95
C LEU A 206 -12.98 2.25 -9.82
N ASP A 207 -12.87 1.16 -10.59
CA ASP A 207 -13.93 0.69 -11.50
C ASP A 207 -13.98 -0.85 -11.57
N PRO A 208 -14.42 -1.52 -10.49
CA PRO A 208 -14.50 -2.99 -10.46
C PRO A 208 -15.39 -3.55 -11.58
N ILE A 209 -16.39 -2.79 -12.05
CA ILE A 209 -17.27 -3.26 -13.12
C ILE A 209 -16.54 -3.28 -14.46
N ALA A 210 -15.82 -2.21 -14.81
CA ALA A 210 -15.07 -2.19 -16.05
C ALA A 210 -13.97 -3.24 -16.06
N VAL A 211 -13.28 -3.42 -14.93
CA VAL A 211 -12.25 -4.45 -14.75
C VAL A 211 -12.83 -5.86 -14.91
N ALA A 212 -13.94 -6.17 -14.23
CA ALA A 212 -14.61 -7.47 -14.37
C ALA A 212 -15.03 -7.77 -15.82
N ARG A 213 -15.53 -6.76 -16.55
CA ARG A 213 -15.90 -6.90 -17.96
C ARG A 213 -14.70 -7.18 -18.86
N GLU A 214 -13.58 -6.53 -18.61
CA GLU A 214 -12.37 -6.68 -19.42
C GLU A 214 -11.73 -8.06 -19.22
N TYR A 215 -11.58 -8.51 -17.98
CA TYR A 215 -10.93 -9.78 -17.66
C TYR A 215 -11.89 -10.98 -17.65
N GLY A 216 -13.21 -10.76 -17.80
CA GLY A 216 -14.21 -11.82 -17.77
C GLY A 216 -14.41 -12.45 -16.38
N SER A 217 -14.10 -11.71 -15.32
CA SER A 217 -14.22 -12.16 -13.93
C SER A 217 -15.66 -12.20 -13.45
N ASP A 218 -15.95 -13.00 -12.42
CA ASP A 218 -17.26 -12.99 -11.77
C ASP A 218 -17.47 -11.65 -11.05
N LEU A 219 -18.43 -10.87 -11.54
CA LEU A 219 -18.71 -9.55 -10.99
C LEU A 219 -19.19 -9.61 -9.54
N SER A 220 -19.93 -10.65 -9.15
CA SER A 220 -20.47 -10.75 -7.79
C SER A 220 -19.38 -11.09 -6.78
N GLU A 221 -18.41 -11.92 -7.17
CA GLU A 221 -17.21 -12.20 -6.40
C GLU A 221 -16.34 -10.94 -6.28
N LEU A 222 -16.08 -10.25 -7.40
CA LEU A 222 -15.26 -9.05 -7.38
C LEU A 222 -15.88 -7.93 -6.53
N LEU A 223 -17.19 -7.70 -6.63
CA LEU A 223 -17.90 -6.70 -5.82
C LEU A 223 -18.03 -7.09 -4.34
N ARG A 224 -17.87 -8.38 -4.00
CA ARG A 224 -17.77 -8.82 -2.61
C ARG A 224 -16.45 -8.34 -2.00
N GLU A 225 -15.37 -8.33 -2.76
CA GLU A 225 -14.06 -7.88 -2.28
C GLU A 225 -13.90 -6.36 -2.43
N TYR A 226 -14.23 -5.83 -3.60
CA TYR A 226 -14.08 -4.44 -4.00
C TYR A 226 -15.46 -3.82 -4.29
N PRO A 227 -16.20 -3.37 -3.24
CA PRO A 227 -17.51 -2.76 -3.42
C PRO A 227 -17.39 -1.42 -4.16
N ILE A 228 -18.45 -1.06 -4.90
CA ILE A 228 -18.53 0.25 -5.56
C ILE A 228 -18.68 1.33 -4.49
N THR A 229 -17.84 2.35 -4.57
CA THR A 229 -17.89 3.54 -3.72
C THR A 229 -18.25 4.79 -4.54
N GLU A 230 -18.90 5.75 -3.89
CA GLU A 230 -19.20 7.07 -4.49
C GLU A 230 -18.10 8.08 -4.19
N ASP A 231 -17.61 8.07 -2.96
CA ASP A 231 -16.69 9.07 -2.43
C ASP A 231 -15.23 8.61 -2.61
N LEU A 232 -14.84 8.33 -3.85
CA LEU A 232 -13.44 8.04 -4.15
C LEU A 232 -12.62 9.32 -4.01
N SER A 233 -11.52 9.24 -3.27
CA SER A 233 -10.53 10.30 -3.18
C SER A 233 -9.13 9.70 -3.12
N ALA A 234 -8.18 10.41 -3.72
CA ALA A 234 -6.77 10.11 -3.54
C ALA A 234 -6.32 10.53 -2.14
N LYS A 235 -5.43 9.75 -1.54
CA LYS A 235 -4.72 10.20 -0.35
C LYS A 235 -3.65 11.19 -0.78
N VAL A 236 -3.64 12.35 -0.11
CA VAL A 236 -2.74 13.46 -0.42
C VAL A 236 -1.67 13.55 0.65
N THR A 237 -0.40 13.48 0.23
CA THR A 237 0.75 13.61 1.12
C THR A 237 1.60 14.82 0.68
N PRO A 238 1.99 15.71 1.62
CA PRO A 238 2.89 16.82 1.31
C PRO A 238 4.23 16.34 0.77
N LEU A 239 4.84 17.08 -0.17
CA LEU A 239 6.16 16.74 -0.71
C LEU A 239 7.27 16.61 0.33
N SER A 240 7.16 17.31 1.46
CA SER A 240 8.12 17.22 2.57
C SER A 240 8.21 15.83 3.20
N GLU A 241 7.19 14.99 2.99
CA GLU A 241 7.15 13.60 3.48
C GLU A 241 7.52 12.59 2.38
N SER A 242 7.87 13.06 1.18
CA SER A 242 8.33 12.23 0.06
C SER A 242 9.83 11.94 0.11
N GLY A 243 10.36 11.23 -0.90
CA GLY A 243 11.81 11.06 -1.09
C GLY A 243 12.54 12.28 -1.68
N LEU A 244 11.82 13.30 -2.16
CA LEU A 244 12.43 14.48 -2.81
C LEU A 244 13.31 15.34 -1.89
N PRO A 245 13.01 15.55 -0.60
CA PRO A 245 13.92 16.27 0.31
C PRO A 245 15.32 15.67 0.34
N THR A 246 15.44 14.34 0.39
CA THR A 246 16.73 13.64 0.38
C THR A 246 17.46 13.81 -0.97
N LEU A 247 16.73 13.79 -2.08
CA LEU A 247 17.30 14.07 -3.41
C LEU A 247 17.87 15.50 -3.48
N ILE A 248 17.12 16.48 -3.00
CA ILE A 248 17.55 17.89 -2.94
C ILE A 248 18.81 18.06 -2.07
N GLU A 249 18.83 17.45 -0.88
CA GLU A 249 20.00 17.48 0.01
C GLU A 249 21.26 16.94 -0.69
N ASN A 250 21.12 15.84 -1.42
CA ASN A 250 22.23 15.25 -2.18
C ASN A 250 22.69 16.15 -3.34
N ASN A 251 21.76 16.78 -4.06
CA ASN A 251 22.08 17.70 -5.16
C ASN A 251 22.81 18.96 -4.66
N ILE A 252 22.35 19.53 -3.55
CA ILE A 252 23.01 20.66 -2.89
C ILE A 252 24.45 20.30 -2.51
N LYS A 253 24.65 19.12 -1.92
CA LYS A 253 25.97 18.63 -1.53
C LYS A 253 26.89 18.43 -2.75
N ASN A 254 26.41 17.71 -3.76
CA ASN A 254 27.18 17.42 -4.98
C ASN A 254 27.61 18.70 -5.70
N ARG A 255 26.73 19.70 -5.76
CA ARG A 255 27.04 21.00 -6.39
C ARG A 255 28.08 21.79 -5.59
N GLY A 256 28.03 21.73 -4.26
CA GLY A 256 29.04 22.33 -3.39
C GLY A 256 30.42 21.70 -3.60
N ASP A 257 30.49 20.37 -3.62
CA ASP A 257 31.74 19.61 -3.83
C ASP A 257 32.35 19.90 -5.21
N GLN A 258 31.52 20.04 -6.26
CA GLN A 258 31.96 20.41 -7.61
C GLN A 258 32.55 21.82 -7.64
N GLN A 259 31.88 22.81 -7.05
CA GLN A 259 32.39 24.18 -6.98
C GLN A 259 33.71 24.26 -6.19
N GLU A 260 33.84 23.50 -5.11
CA GLU A 260 35.08 23.44 -4.34
C GLU A 260 36.22 22.77 -5.15
N TYR A 261 35.92 21.71 -5.90
CA TYR A 261 36.89 21.06 -6.78
C TYR A 261 37.40 22.01 -7.88
N GLU A 262 36.49 22.76 -8.53
CA GLU A 262 36.83 23.73 -9.58
C GLU A 262 37.68 24.89 -9.03
N LEU A 263 37.39 25.37 -7.82
CA LEU A 263 38.19 26.39 -7.14
C LEU A 263 39.60 25.89 -6.79
N ARG A 264 39.74 24.59 -6.44
CA ARG A 264 41.03 23.97 -6.11
C ARG A 264 41.85 23.58 -7.34
N ASN A 265 41.20 23.29 -8.46
CA ASN A 265 41.84 22.88 -9.71
C ASN A 265 41.42 23.77 -10.89
N PRO A 266 41.76 25.07 -10.88
CA PRO A 266 41.37 25.97 -11.97
C PRO A 266 41.99 25.49 -13.28
N ILE A 267 41.14 25.25 -14.29
CA ILE A 267 41.59 24.89 -15.63
C ILE A 267 42.44 26.05 -16.16
N ARG A 268 43.77 25.85 -16.26
CA ARG A 268 44.66 26.81 -16.90
C ARG A 268 44.35 26.81 -18.40
N GLY A 269 43.53 27.76 -18.84
CA GLY A 269 43.23 27.99 -20.26
C GLY A 269 44.50 28.29 -21.07
N ARG A 270 44.56 27.71 -22.28
CA ARG A 270 45.51 28.02 -23.35
C ARG A 270 45.29 29.42 -23.91
#